data_AF-A0A352K9U2-F1
#
_entry.id   AF-A0A352K9U2-F1
#
_cell.length_a   1.000
_cell.length_b   1.000
_cell.length_c   1.000
_cell.angle_alpha   90.00
_cell.angle_beta   90.00
_cell.angle_gamma   90.00
#
_symmetry.space_group_name_H-M   'P 1'
#
loop_
_entity.id
_entity.type
_entity.pdbx_description
1 polymer ?
#
loop_
_entity_poly.entity_id
_entity_poly.type
_entity_poly.pdbx_seq_one_letter_code
_entity_poly.pdbx_strand_id
1 'polypeptide(L)'
;MTPEQVQLIADKLNVSESDVTSMNQRMAGHDNSLNAPLRADTEGEWQDWLVDETPDQETQLGESEEFTLRHKMLLAAMKELNERERHILTERRLKDNPSTLEDLS
;
A
#
# COMPACT_ATOMS: atom_id res chain seq x y z
N MET A 1 6.60 28.41 -13.97
CA MET A 1 8.02 28.69 -13.67
C MET A 1 8.85 28.20 -14.84
N THR A 2 9.82 28.98 -15.31
CA THR A 2 10.77 28.53 -16.33
C THR A 2 11.94 27.79 -15.68
N PRO A 3 12.65 26.90 -16.40
CA PRO A 3 13.82 26.19 -15.87
C PRO A 3 14.91 27.12 -15.32
N GLU A 4 15.16 28.26 -15.99
CA GLU A 4 16.12 29.27 -15.54
C GLU A 4 15.75 29.90 -14.19
N GLN A 5 14.45 30.05 -13.90
CA GLN A 5 13.97 30.56 -12.60
C GLN A 5 14.14 29.52 -11.49
N VAL A 6 13.95 28.23 -11.79
CA VAL A 6 14.17 27.13 -10.84
C VAL A 6 15.63 27.12 -10.39
N GLN A 7 16.56 27.16 -11.34
CA GLN A 7 18.00 27.11 -11.08
C GLN A 7 18.48 28.31 -10.25
N LEU A 8 18.07 29.52 -10.62
CA LEU A 8 18.44 30.74 -9.89
C LEU A 8 17.93 30.75 -8.44
N ILE A 9 16.74 30.21 -8.18
CA ILE A 9 16.16 30.12 -6.83
C ILE A 9 16.87 29.01 -6.02
N ALA A 10 17.16 27.87 -6.65
CA ALA A 10 17.89 26.76 -6.04
C ALA A 10 19.27 27.21 -5.55
N ASP A 11 20.03 27.90 -6.41
CA ASP A 11 21.35 28.44 -6.09
C ASP A 11 21.31 29.48 -4.97
N LYS A 12 20.32 30.37 -5.01
CA LYS A 12 20.19 31.46 -4.01
C LYS A 12 19.78 30.96 -2.63
N LEU A 13 18.99 29.89 -2.56
CA LEU A 13 18.49 29.31 -1.32
C LEU A 13 19.30 28.09 -0.86
N ASN A 14 20.30 27.66 -1.64
CA ASN A 14 21.14 26.50 -1.37
C ASN A 14 20.30 25.21 -1.12
N VAL A 15 19.35 24.96 -2.03
CA VAL A 15 18.46 23.79 -2.03
C VAL A 15 18.45 23.16 -3.43
N SER A 16 17.87 21.97 -3.57
CA SER A 16 17.77 21.33 -4.89
C SER A 16 16.71 21.98 -5.78
N GLU A 17 16.89 21.91 -7.11
CA GLU A 17 15.87 22.33 -8.07
C GLU A 17 14.53 21.60 -7.88
N SER A 18 14.58 20.33 -7.45
CA SER A 18 13.39 19.56 -7.08
C SER A 18 12.65 20.14 -5.87
N ASP A 19 13.39 20.66 -4.88
CA ASP A 19 12.79 21.28 -3.69
C ASP A 19 12.07 22.58 -4.06
N VAL A 20 12.66 23.44 -4.90
CA VAL A 20 11.99 24.68 -5.33
C VAL A 20 10.80 24.39 -6.24
N THR A 21 10.84 23.35 -7.06
CA THR A 21 9.68 22.91 -7.85
C THR A 21 8.55 22.42 -6.95
N SER A 22 8.86 21.58 -5.95
CA SER A 22 7.88 21.09 -4.96
C SER A 22 7.28 22.22 -4.14
N MET A 23 8.12 23.14 -3.65
CA MET A 23 7.68 24.30 -2.88
C MET A 23 6.85 25.27 -3.72
N ASN A 24 7.23 25.54 -4.96
CA ASN A 24 6.43 26.35 -5.87
C ASN A 24 5.07 25.72 -6.15
N GLN A 25 4.99 24.39 -6.29
CA GLN A 25 3.72 23.69 -6.46
C GLN A 25 2.82 23.82 -5.21
N ARG A 26 3.40 23.69 -4.00
CA ARG A 26 2.69 23.89 -2.72
C ARG A 26 2.25 25.34 -2.51
N MET A 27 3.04 26.32 -2.94
CA MET A 27 2.73 27.75 -2.79
C MET A 27 1.78 28.27 -3.87
N ALA A 28 1.76 27.66 -5.06
CA ALA A 28 0.90 28.07 -6.17
C ALA A 28 -0.56 27.61 -6.01
N GLY A 29 -0.80 26.51 -5.29
CA GLY A 29 -2.14 26.05 -4.94
C GLY A 29 -2.49 26.49 -3.53
N HIS A 30 -3.47 27.37 -3.37
CA HIS A 30 -4.18 27.42 -2.09
C HIS A 30 -4.89 26.07 -1.91
N ASP A 31 -4.92 25.53 -0.70
CA ASP A 31 -5.74 24.35 -0.41
C ASP A 31 -7.19 24.69 -0.75
N ASN A 32 -7.73 24.03 -1.76
CA ASN A 32 -9.13 24.21 -2.14
C ASN A 32 -9.98 23.38 -1.20
N SER A 33 -11.07 23.96 -0.71
CA SER A 33 -12.04 23.22 0.08
C SER A 33 -12.57 22.03 -0.73
N LEU A 34 -12.52 20.84 -0.16
CA LEU A 34 -13.05 19.63 -0.79
C LEU A 34 -14.59 19.71 -0.98
N ASN A 35 -15.27 20.53 -0.18
CA ASN A 35 -16.70 20.80 -0.29
C ASN A 35 -17.00 22.00 -1.23
N ALA A 36 -16.00 22.58 -1.91
CA ALA A 36 -16.26 23.64 -2.88
C ALA A 36 -16.89 23.05 -4.15
N PRO A 37 -17.85 23.74 -4.79
CA PRO A 37 -18.43 23.25 -6.04
C PRO A 37 -17.37 23.27 -7.15
N LEU A 38 -17.34 22.23 -8.00
CA LEU A 38 -16.39 22.14 -9.12
C LEU A 38 -16.61 23.25 -10.16
N ARG A 39 -17.86 23.66 -10.36
CA ARG A 39 -18.27 24.79 -11.22
C ARG A 39 -19.46 25.50 -10.58
N ALA A 40 -19.61 26.79 -10.89
CA ALA A 40 -20.67 27.63 -10.32
C ALA A 40 -22.12 27.15 -10.60
N ASP A 41 -22.31 26.24 -11.56
CA ASP A 41 -23.61 25.73 -12.01
C ASP A 41 -23.72 24.19 -11.87
N THR A 42 -22.84 23.58 -11.06
CA THR A 42 -22.86 22.13 -10.81
C THR A 42 -22.94 21.86 -9.32
N GLU A 43 -23.77 20.90 -8.92
CA GLU A 43 -23.92 20.47 -7.52
C GLU A 43 -22.77 19.58 -7.01
N GLY A 44 -21.83 19.17 -7.87
CA GLY A 44 -20.73 18.28 -7.48
C GLY A 44 -19.63 18.99 -6.69
N GLU A 45 -19.17 18.34 -5.62
CA GLU A 45 -18.06 18.78 -4.77
C GLU A 45 -16.76 18.02 -5.14
N TRP A 46 -15.59 18.60 -4.84
CA TRP A 46 -14.30 17.97 -5.16
C TRP A 46 -14.11 16.61 -4.49
N GLN A 47 -14.68 16.42 -3.30
CA GLN A 47 -14.61 15.14 -2.60
C GLN A 47 -15.32 13.99 -3.33
N ASP A 48 -16.36 14.28 -4.11
CA ASP A 48 -17.13 13.25 -4.83
C ASP A 48 -16.31 12.54 -5.92
N TRP A 49 -15.20 13.16 -6.33
CA TRP A 49 -14.29 12.65 -7.37
C TRP A 49 -13.05 11.97 -6.78
N LEU A 50 -12.87 12.00 -5.46
CA LEU A 50 -11.75 11.32 -4.82
C LEU A 50 -12.00 9.82 -4.84
N VAL A 51 -11.10 9.10 -5.50
CA VAL A 51 -11.13 7.64 -5.55
C VAL A 51 -10.53 7.10 -4.25
N ASP A 52 -11.25 6.18 -3.61
CA ASP A 52 -10.69 5.37 -2.54
C ASP A 52 -9.84 4.24 -3.16
N GLU A 53 -8.57 4.15 -2.75
CA GLU A 53 -7.64 3.12 -3.21
C GLU A 53 -7.74 1.83 -2.38
N THR A 54 -8.60 1.79 -1.37
CA THR A 54 -8.84 0.55 -0.61
C THR A 54 -9.54 -0.50 -1.49
N PRO A 55 -9.28 -1.81 -1.25
CA PRO A 55 -9.97 -2.86 -1.98
C PRO A 55 -11.48 -2.76 -1.78
N ASP A 56 -12.25 -3.07 -2.81
CA ASP A 56 -13.71 -3.09 -2.69
C ASP A 56 -14.20 -4.18 -1.72
N GLN A 57 -15.47 -4.09 -1.33
CA GLN A 57 -16.08 -5.00 -0.37
C GLN A 57 -16.07 -6.47 -0.83
N GLU A 58 -16.24 -6.72 -2.13
CA GLU A 58 -16.25 -8.08 -2.68
C GLU A 58 -14.85 -8.68 -2.62
N THR A 59 -13.83 -7.89 -2.98
CA THR A 59 -12.42 -8.28 -2.87
C THR A 59 -12.05 -8.60 -1.43
N GLN A 60 -12.38 -7.71 -0.47
CA GLN A 60 -12.09 -7.95 0.95
C GLN A 60 -12.80 -9.20 1.49
N LEU A 61 -14.07 -9.39 1.14
CA LEU A 61 -14.83 -10.56 1.57
C LEU A 61 -14.25 -11.84 0.96
N GLY A 62 -13.93 -11.83 -0.33
CA GLY A 62 -13.35 -12.96 -1.04
C GLY A 62 -12.01 -13.39 -0.44
N GLU A 63 -11.12 -12.45 -0.14
CA GLU A 63 -9.84 -12.75 0.52
C GLU A 63 -10.04 -13.38 1.90
N SER A 64 -10.98 -12.86 2.69
CA SER A 64 -11.29 -13.38 4.03
C SER A 64 -11.88 -14.80 3.99
N GLU A 65 -12.82 -15.05 3.08
CA GLU A 65 -13.43 -16.37 2.88
C GLU A 65 -12.40 -17.38 2.36
N GLU A 66 -11.60 -16.98 1.37
CA GLU A 66 -10.54 -17.81 0.81
C GLU A 66 -9.50 -18.19 1.88
N PHE A 67 -9.04 -17.21 2.66
CA PHE A 67 -8.10 -17.45 3.75
C PHE A 67 -8.66 -18.44 4.77
N THR A 68 -9.91 -18.24 5.18
CA THR A 68 -10.61 -19.13 6.13
C THR A 68 -10.69 -20.55 5.59
N LEU A 69 -11.05 -20.71 4.32
CA LEU A 69 -11.15 -22.02 3.66
C LEU A 69 -9.79 -22.71 3.56
N ARG A 70 -8.77 -22.00 3.04
CA ARG A 70 -7.40 -22.51 2.90
C ARG A 70 -6.82 -22.92 4.25
N HIS A 71 -7.01 -22.11 5.28
CA HIS A 71 -6.55 -22.41 6.64
C HIS A 71 -7.25 -23.66 7.21
N LYS A 72 -8.56 -23.79 7.03
CA LYS A 72 -9.30 -24.99 7.44
C LYS A 72 -8.80 -26.25 6.73
N MET A 73 -8.54 -26.17 5.43
CA MET A 73 -7.97 -27.27 4.65
C MET A 73 -6.57 -27.65 5.14
N LEU A 74 -5.71 -26.66 5.41
CA LEU A 74 -4.38 -26.88 5.96
C LEU A 74 -4.45 -27.62 7.32
N LEU A 75 -5.29 -27.15 8.24
CA LEU A 75 -5.45 -27.78 9.55
C LEU A 75 -5.99 -29.21 9.44
N ALA A 76 -6.87 -29.49 8.47
CA ALA A 76 -7.36 -30.84 8.21
C ALA A 76 -6.22 -31.73 7.68
N ALA A 77 -5.48 -31.28 6.67
CA ALA A 77 -4.35 -32.02 6.10
C ALA A 77 -3.24 -32.27 7.14
N MET A 78 -2.97 -31.30 8.01
CA MET A 78 -2.01 -31.46 9.10
C MET A 78 -2.37 -32.66 9.99
N LYS A 79 -3.64 -32.93 10.26
CA LYS A 79 -4.06 -34.06 11.11
C LYS A 79 -3.77 -35.43 10.50
N GLU A 80 -3.64 -35.53 9.18
CA GLU A 80 -3.33 -36.78 8.49
C GLU A 80 -1.82 -37.09 8.49
N LEU A 81 -0.98 -36.07 8.68
CA LEU A 81 0.47 -36.22 8.73
C LEU A 81 0.92 -36.90 10.04
N ASN A 82 1.97 -37.72 9.93
CA ASN A 82 2.64 -38.25 11.11
C ASN A 82 3.49 -37.18 11.82
N GLU A 83 3.98 -37.49 13.02
CA GLU A 83 4.67 -36.51 13.86
C GLU A 83 5.95 -35.97 13.21
N ARG A 84 6.70 -36.82 12.51
CA ARG A 84 7.92 -36.40 11.80
C ARG A 84 7.61 -35.49 10.63
N GLU A 85 6.59 -35.81 9.83
CA GLU A 85 6.15 -34.98 8.70
C GLU A 85 5.65 -33.61 9.15
N ARG A 86 4.84 -33.59 10.22
CA ARG A 86 4.35 -32.35 10.84
C ARG A 86 5.50 -31.48 11.32
N HIS A 87 6.48 -32.07 11.99
CA HIS A 87 7.67 -31.38 12.48
C HIS A 87 8.48 -30.77 11.33
N ILE A 88 8.76 -31.55 10.28
CA ILE A 88 9.49 -31.09 9.10
C ILE A 88 8.74 -29.95 8.39
N LEU A 89 7.43 -30.08 8.20
CA LEU A 89 6.64 -29.05 7.53
C LEU A 89 6.62 -27.75 8.34
N THR A 90 6.48 -27.86 9.66
CA THR A 90 6.46 -26.69 10.55
C THR A 90 7.78 -25.95 10.51
N GLU A 91 8.89 -26.66 10.71
CA GLU A 91 10.23 -26.08 10.75
C GLU A 91 10.68 -25.48 9.42
N ARG A 92 10.21 -26.02 8.28
CA ARG A 92 10.65 -25.56 6.94
C ARG A 92 9.74 -24.54 6.27
N ARG A 93 8.45 -24.47 6.64
CA ARG A 93 7.45 -23.68 5.91
C ARG A 93 6.60 -22.77 6.79
N LEU A 94 6.40 -23.11 8.06
CA LEU A 94 5.47 -22.40 8.95
C LEU A 94 6.18 -21.58 10.03
N LYS A 95 7.51 -21.58 10.03
CA LYS A 95 8.35 -20.80 10.95
C LYS A 95 8.95 -19.61 10.20
N ASP A 96 9.00 -18.45 10.87
CA ASP A 96 9.51 -17.21 10.28
C ASP A 96 10.95 -17.34 9.76
N ASN A 97 11.79 -18.07 10.49
CA ASN A 97 13.13 -18.45 10.09
C ASN A 97 13.16 -19.96 9.81
N PRO A 98 12.96 -20.39 8.54
CA PRO A 98 12.83 -21.80 8.22
C PRO A 98 14.18 -22.52 8.32
N SER A 99 14.19 -23.66 9.01
CA SER A 99 15.36 -24.54 9.18
C SER A 99 15.62 -25.35 7.91
N THR A 100 16.87 -25.76 7.65
CA THR A 100 17.17 -26.65 6.52
C THR A 100 16.90 -28.11 6.88
N LEU A 101 16.86 -29.03 5.90
CA LEU A 101 16.71 -30.46 6.19
C LEU A 101 17.92 -31.02 6.95
N GLU A 102 19.10 -30.47 6.70
CA GLU A 102 20.34 -30.86 7.35
C GLU A 102 20.28 -30.56 8.86
N ASP A 103 19.64 -29.45 9.25
CA ASP A 103 19.44 -29.05 10.65
C ASP A 103 18.38 -29.90 11.40
N LEU A 104 17.54 -30.64 10.67
CA LEU A 104 16.40 -31.41 11.21
C LEU A 104 16.67 -32.93 11.29
N SER A 105 17.92 -33.33 11.07
CA SER A 105 18.37 -34.74 10.98
C SER A 105 18.87 -35.29 12.32
#